data_AF-A0A3D0S3Z8-F1
#
_entry.id   AF-A0A3D0S3Z8-F1
#
_cell.length_a   1.000
_cell.length_b   1.000
_cell.length_c   1.000
_cell.angle_alpha   90.00
_cell.angle_beta   90.00
_cell.angle_gamma   90.00
#
_symmetry.space_group_name_H-M   'P 1'
#
loop_
_entity.id
_entity.type
_entity.pdbx_description
1 polymer ?
#
loop_
_entity_poly.entity_id
_entity_poly.type
_entity_poly.pdbx_seq_one_letter_code
_entity_poly.pdbx_strand_id
1 'polypeptide(L)'
;MENELRFRKAVLQADRDGAQAEMTLRSLLSHLDASPLRIRTLVFLGDLVMARGDGHAARPLLEEATGLAKVLDPDQVLAHETRLACELLATL
;
A
#
# COMPACT_ATOMS: atom_id res chain seq x y z
N MET A 1 3.23 15.32 -8.43
CA MET A 1 1.85 15.75 -8.06
C MET A 1 0.78 14.84 -8.64
N GLU A 2 0.86 14.44 -9.91
CA GLU A 2 -0.14 13.56 -10.55
C GLU A 2 -0.30 12.20 -9.84
N ASN A 3 0.79 11.53 -9.50
CA ASN A 3 0.76 10.23 -8.82
C ASN A 3 0.10 10.28 -7.43
N GLU A 4 0.37 11.33 -6.66
CA GLU A 4 -0.25 11.57 -5.35
C GLU A 4 -1.77 11.76 -5.48
N LEU A 5 -2.21 12.50 -6.51
CA LEU A 5 -3.65 12.70 -6.77
C LEU A 5 -4.33 11.39 -7.20
N ARG A 6 -3.67 10.59 -8.05
CA ARG A 6 -4.17 9.27 -8.45
C ARG A 6 -4.30 8.33 -7.25
N PHE A 7 -3.30 8.31 -6.37
CA PHE A 7 -3.35 7.56 -5.11
C PHE A 7 -4.55 7.99 -4.26
N ARG A 8 -4.67 9.28 -3.95
CA ARG A 8 -5.77 9.80 -3.13
C ARG A 8 -7.15 9.49 -3.72
N LYS A 9 -7.29 9.60 -5.04
CA LYS A 9 -8.53 9.24 -5.73
C LYS A 9 -8.85 7.75 -5.55
N ALA A 10 -7.87 6.88 -5.74
CA ALA A 10 -8.06 5.44 -5.56
C ALA A 10 -8.49 5.09 -4.13
N VAL A 11 -7.81 5.68 -3.12
CA VAL A 11 -8.14 5.51 -1.71
C VAL A 11 -9.58 5.96 -1.41
N LEU A 12 -9.97 7.15 -1.88
CA LEU A 12 -11.33 7.68 -1.66
C LEU A 12 -12.44 6.86 -2.33
N GLN A 13 -12.10 6.10 -3.38
CA GLN A 13 -13.06 5.29 -4.13
C GLN A 13 -13.10 3.83 -3.69
N ALA A 14 -12.15 3.38 -2.87
CA ALA A 14 -11.99 1.98 -2.48
C ALA A 14 -13.25 1.39 -1.82
N ASP A 15 -13.94 2.15 -0.96
CA ASP A 15 -15.18 1.70 -0.30
C ASP A 15 -16.34 1.48 -1.29
N ARG A 16 -16.33 2.18 -2.43
CA ARG A 16 -17.37 2.10 -3.45
C ARG A 16 -17.03 1.07 -4.53
N ASP A 17 -15.76 1.01 -4.91
CA ASP A 17 -15.25 0.14 -5.96
C ASP A 17 -13.81 -0.28 -5.67
N GLY A 18 -13.68 -1.29 -4.82
CA GLY A 18 -12.38 -1.85 -4.43
C GLY A 18 -11.63 -2.46 -5.63
N ALA A 19 -12.32 -3.04 -6.61
CA ALA A 19 -11.65 -3.62 -7.79
C ALA A 19 -10.99 -2.54 -8.65
N GLN A 20 -11.69 -1.42 -8.89
CA GLN A 20 -11.12 -0.29 -9.61
C GLN A 20 -9.98 0.39 -8.84
N ALA A 21 -10.11 0.50 -7.51
CA ALA A 21 -9.04 1.01 -6.66
C ALA A 21 -7.79 0.12 -6.75
N GLU A 22 -7.95 -1.21 -6.65
CA GLU A 22 -6.88 -2.19 -6.76
C GLU A 22 -6.12 -2.06 -8.10
N MET A 23 -6.85 -2.02 -9.23
CA MET A 23 -6.25 -1.82 -10.56
C MET A 23 -5.48 -0.50 -10.65
N THR A 24 -6.04 0.58 -10.12
CA THR A 24 -5.40 1.90 -10.14
C THR A 24 -4.11 1.91 -9.32
N LEU A 25 -4.13 1.30 -8.12
CA LEU A 25 -2.96 1.21 -7.24
C LEU A 25 -1.87 0.31 -7.84
N ARG A 26 -2.23 -0.82 -8.46
CA ARG A 26 -1.26 -1.68 -9.17
C ARG A 26 -0.61 -0.96 -10.35
N SER A 27 -1.40 -0.25 -11.15
CA SER A 27 -0.87 0.57 -12.24
C SER A 27 0.08 1.64 -11.69
N LEU A 28 -0.29 2.29 -10.59
CA LEU A 28 0.57 3.29 -9.94
C LEU A 28 1.90 2.68 -9.49
N LEU A 29 1.90 1.51 -8.83
CA LEU A 29 3.11 0.82 -8.38
C LEU A 29 4.11 0.52 -9.50
N SER A 30 3.63 0.25 -10.72
CA SER A 30 4.51 -0.03 -11.87
C SER A 30 5.33 1.19 -12.32
N HIS A 31 4.95 2.39 -11.88
CA HIS A 31 5.60 3.66 -12.23
C HIS A 31 6.24 4.37 -11.04
N LEU A 32 6.15 3.79 -9.83
CA LEU A 32 6.73 4.38 -8.64
C LEU A 32 8.10 3.77 -8.34
N ASP A 33 9.11 4.61 -8.33
CA ASP A 33 10.40 4.29 -7.73
C ASP A 33 10.28 4.09 -6.22
N ALA A 34 11.35 3.59 -5.61
CA ALA A 34 11.49 3.45 -4.17
C ALA A 34 11.28 4.82 -3.48
N SER A 35 10.08 5.04 -2.95
CA SER A 35 9.61 6.35 -2.49
C SER A 35 8.54 6.21 -1.40
N PRO A 36 8.29 7.25 -0.59
CA PRO A 36 7.22 7.23 0.40
C PRO A 36 5.84 6.92 -0.18
N LEU A 37 5.56 7.41 -1.39
CA LEU A 37 4.30 7.12 -2.08
C LEU A 37 4.19 5.64 -2.48
N ARG A 38 5.31 5.00 -2.84
CA ARG A 38 5.32 3.54 -3.10
C ARG A 38 4.94 2.76 -1.85
N ILE A 39 5.53 3.10 -0.71
CA ILE A 39 5.23 2.46 0.58
C ILE A 39 3.75 2.59 0.90
N ARG A 40 3.19 3.81 0.85
CA ARG A 40 1.74 4.05 1.07
C ARG A 40 0.86 3.23 0.13
N THR A 41 1.23 3.18 -1.15
CA THR A 41 0.48 2.45 -2.17
C THR A 41 0.52 0.93 -1.91
N LEU A 42 1.67 0.39 -1.51
CA LEU A 42 1.83 -1.03 -1.15
C LEU A 42 1.00 -1.40 0.07
N VAL A 43 1.05 -0.59 1.14
CA VAL A 43 0.27 -0.85 2.36
C VAL A 43 -1.23 -0.83 2.08
N PHE A 44 -1.71 0.19 1.37
CA PHE A 44 -3.14 0.31 1.07
C PHE A 44 -3.63 -0.80 0.14
N LEU A 45 -2.81 -1.19 -0.85
CA LEU A 45 -3.15 -2.32 -1.72
C LEU A 45 -3.17 -3.64 -0.93
N GLY A 46 -2.22 -3.84 -0.01
CA GLY A 46 -2.18 -5.00 0.88
C GLY A 46 -3.43 -5.10 1.74
N ASP A 47 -3.84 -4.00 2.37
CA ASP A 47 -5.08 -3.91 3.17
C ASP A 47 -6.33 -4.21 2.33
N LEU A 48 -6.43 -3.64 1.13
CA LEU A 48 -7.55 -3.86 0.22
C LEU A 48 -7.68 -5.33 -0.19
N VAL A 49 -6.57 -5.98 -0.48
CA VAL A 49 -6.52 -7.39 -0.89
C VAL A 49 -6.80 -8.32 0.32
N MET A 50 -6.31 -7.96 1.51
CA MET A 50 -6.66 -8.60 2.79
C MET A 50 -8.16 -8.56 3.06
N ALA A 51 -8.79 -7.39 2.90
CA ALA A 51 -10.23 -7.22 3.14
C ALA A 51 -11.10 -8.10 2.23
N ARG A 52 -10.56 -8.53 1.07
CA ARG A 52 -11.20 -9.49 0.15
C ARG A 52 -10.92 -10.95 0.50
N GLY A 53 -10.13 -11.21 1.54
CA GLY A 53 -9.77 -12.54 2.03
C GLY A 53 -8.54 -13.15 1.34
N ASP A 54 -7.82 -12.42 0.50
CA ASP A 54 -6.64 -12.95 -0.20
C ASP A 54 -5.35 -12.58 0.53
N GLY A 55 -5.13 -13.25 1.67
CA GLY A 55 -3.93 -13.04 2.47
C GLY A 55 -2.64 -13.41 1.74
N HIS A 56 -2.70 -14.39 0.85
CA HIS A 56 -1.54 -14.82 0.06
C HIS A 56 -1.04 -13.73 -0.89
N ALA A 57 -1.96 -13.00 -1.54
CA ALA A 57 -1.60 -11.88 -2.40
C ALA A 57 -1.22 -10.61 -1.60
N ALA A 58 -1.75 -10.43 -0.39
CA ALA A 58 -1.41 -9.29 0.45
C ALA A 58 0.00 -9.39 1.06
N ARG A 59 0.42 -10.59 1.49
CA ARG A 59 1.71 -10.82 2.15
C ARG A 59 2.91 -10.16 1.46
N PRO A 60 3.21 -10.42 0.17
CA PRO A 60 4.38 -9.85 -0.49
C PRO A 60 4.33 -8.32 -0.58
N LEU A 61 3.14 -7.73 -0.67
CA LEU A 61 2.97 -6.26 -0.74
C LEU A 61 3.37 -5.60 0.59
N LEU A 62 2.93 -6.20 1.70
CA LEU A 62 3.20 -5.70 3.04
C LEU A 62 4.66 -5.95 3.45
N GLU A 63 5.24 -7.09 3.06
CA GLU A 63 6.66 -7.37 3.26
C GLU A 63 7.54 -6.35 2.50
N GLU A 64 7.22 -6.03 1.25
CA GLU A 64 7.94 -5.00 0.48
C GLU A 64 7.81 -3.62 1.13
N ALA A 65 6.60 -3.24 1.57
CA ALA A 65 6.35 -1.96 2.22
C ALA A 65 7.21 -1.77 3.48
N THR A 66 7.24 -2.79 4.35
CA THR A 66 8.06 -2.75 5.58
C THR A 66 9.56 -2.77 5.29
N GLY A 67 10.00 -3.49 4.25
CA GLY A 67 11.39 -3.48 3.80
C GLY A 67 11.84 -2.11 3.30
N LEU A 68 11.03 -1.47 2.46
CA LEU A 68 11.30 -0.12 1.94
C LEU A 68 11.28 0.93 3.04
N ALA A 69 10.34 0.87 3.98
CA ALA A 69 10.26 1.80 5.09
C ALA A 69 11.52 1.80 5.96
N LYS A 70 12.10 0.61 6.24
CA LYS A 70 13.36 0.49 6.99
C LYS A 70 14.55 1.20 6.33
N VAL A 71 14.52 1.36 5.00
CA VAL A 71 15.62 1.95 4.22
C VAL A 71 15.38 3.45 3.96
N LEU A 72 14.15 3.82 3.62
CA LEU A 72 13.80 5.13 3.09
C LEU A 72 13.20 6.09 4.10
N ASP A 73 12.80 5.59 5.27
CA ASP A 73 12.11 6.39 6.28
C ASP A 73 12.84 6.37 7.64
N PRO A 74 14.10 6.83 7.68
CA PRO A 74 14.87 6.90 8.93
C PRO A 74 14.22 7.84 9.95
N ASP A 75 13.48 8.84 9.47
CA ASP A 75 12.74 9.82 10.28
C ASP A 75 11.34 9.32 10.70
N GLN A 76 10.94 8.10 10.31
CA GLN A 76 9.68 7.46 10.69
C GLN A 76 8.41 8.26 10.31
N VAL A 77 8.45 9.01 9.20
CA VAL A 77 7.30 9.76 8.66
C VAL A 77 6.16 8.83 8.23
N LEU A 78 6.47 7.57 7.92
CA LEU A 78 5.57 6.48 7.52
C LEU A 78 5.38 5.45 8.65
N ALA A 79 5.60 5.85 9.91
CA ALA A 79 5.40 4.96 11.06
C ALA A 79 3.98 4.39 11.12
N HIS A 80 2.97 5.18 10.74
CA HIS A 80 1.59 4.72 10.71
C HIS A 80 1.40 3.57 9.71
N GLU A 81 1.84 3.76 8.47
CA GLU A 81 1.74 2.78 7.39
C GLU A 81 2.58 1.54 7.68
N THR A 82 3.78 1.72 8.24
CA THR A 82 4.66 0.62 8.63
C THR A 82 4.04 -0.23 9.74
N ARG A 83 3.45 0.42 10.75
CA ARG A 83 2.74 -0.29 11.84
C ARG A 83 1.55 -1.06 11.30
N LEU A 84 0.72 -0.43 10.47
CA LEU A 84 -0.44 -1.10 9.85
C LEU A 84 0.01 -2.31 9.03
N ALA A 85 1.09 -2.20 8.25
CA ALA A 85 1.61 -3.32 7.49
C ALA A 85 2.05 -4.49 8.38
N CYS A 86 2.72 -4.21 9.50
CA CYS A 86 3.08 -5.23 10.48
C CYS A 86 1.87 -5.89 11.14
N GLU A 87 0.84 -5.09 11.49
CA GLU A 87 -0.41 -5.60 12.06
C GLU A 87 -1.13 -6.53 11.09
N LEU A 88 -1.25 -6.13 9.81
CA LEU A 88 -1.85 -6.95 8.76
C LEU A 88 -1.04 -8.22 8.48
N LEU A 89 0.29 -8.15 8.51
CA LEU A 89 1.14 -9.34 8.37
C LEU A 89 0.95 -10.34 9.52
N ALA A 90 0.62 -9.86 10.72
CA ALA A 90 0.38 -10.71 11.88
C ALA A 90 -0.97 -11.41 11.86
N THR A 91 -1.90 -11.01 10.97
CA THR A 91 -3.22 -11.62 10.81
C THR A 91 -3.30 -12.63 9.67
N LEU A 92 -2.19 -12.84 8.94
CA LEU A 92 -2.04 -13.75 7.82
C LEU A 92 -1.73 -15.20 8.21
#